data_AF-A0A366WEV7-F1
#
_entry.id   AF-A0A366WEV7-F1
#
_cell.length_a   1.000
_cell.length_b   1.000
_cell.length_c   1.000
_cell.angle_alpha   90.00
_cell.angle_beta   90.00
_cell.angle_gamma   90.00
#
_symmetry.space_group_name_H-M   'P 1'
#
loop_
_entity.id
_entity.type
_entity.pdbx_description
1 polymer ?
#
loop_
_entity_poly.entity_id
_entity_poly.type
_entity_poly.pdbx_seq_one_letter_code
_entity_poly.pdbx_strand_id
1 'polypeptide(L)'
;MKKDNIGSFLFWLHSSCSVTSMTFFLALISANDLTKGATEIQFAAMFMMLSLVFNSFIAFFIMSLKPRNNFITICLISPKFVKIEVTAIAFFGFGIVILLSHFSYFLSFAFIAAIIFICCYCYSTLKQQISLGFKKLQSEVEGMSAKEKEKLWSNMWE
;
A
#
# COMPACT_ATOMS: atom_id res chain seq x y z
N MET A 1 5.29 9.77 14.42
CA MET A 1 4.08 9.60 13.58
C MET A 1 2.91 9.33 14.52
N LYS A 2 1.85 10.15 14.56
CA LYS A 2 0.68 9.86 15.41
C LYS A 2 0.02 8.56 14.89
N LYS A 3 -0.39 7.67 15.80
CA LYS A 3 -0.97 6.33 15.50
C LYS A 3 -2.17 6.38 14.52
N ASP A 4 -2.85 7.52 14.40
CA ASP A 4 -4.02 7.70 13.53
C ASP A 4 -3.72 7.81 12.01
N ASN A 5 -2.45 7.87 11.60
CA ASN A 5 -2.10 8.11 10.19
C ASN A 5 -2.14 6.86 9.29
N ILE A 6 -1.84 5.66 9.81
CA ILE A 6 -1.69 4.46 8.95
C ILE A 6 -3.04 3.95 8.44
N GLY A 7 -4.02 3.79 9.34
CA GLY A 7 -5.36 3.37 8.94
C GLY A 7 -6.03 4.37 7.98
N SER A 8 -5.80 5.67 8.18
CA SER A 8 -6.28 6.73 7.29
C SER A 8 -5.61 6.67 5.92
N PHE A 9 -4.30 6.42 5.86
CA PHE A 9 -3.56 6.25 4.60
C PHE A 9 -4.06 5.02 3.83
N LEU A 10 -4.19 3.86 4.49
CA LEU A 10 -4.65 2.63 3.83
C LEU A 10 -6.09 2.76 3.33
N PHE A 11 -6.97 3.38 4.13
CA PHE A 11 -8.33 3.70 3.66
C PHE A 11 -8.29 4.56 2.39
N TRP A 12 -7.49 5.63 2.38
CA TRP A 12 -7.37 6.51 1.22
C TRP A 12 -6.81 5.77 -0.01
N LEU A 13 -5.79 4.95 0.17
CA LEU A 13 -5.18 4.14 -0.89
C LEU A 13 -6.20 3.20 -1.54
N HIS A 14 -6.85 2.36 -0.73
CA HIS A 14 -7.81 1.38 -1.24
C HIS A 14 -9.07 2.03 -1.81
N SER A 15 -9.58 3.09 -1.18
CA SER A 15 -10.72 3.84 -1.72
C SER A 15 -10.40 4.49 -3.07
N SER A 16 -9.19 5.03 -3.24
CA SER A 16 -8.74 5.63 -4.51
C SER A 16 -8.62 4.59 -5.63
N CYS A 17 -8.04 3.41 -5.34
CA CYS A 17 -8.00 2.29 -6.30
C CYS A 17 -9.41 1.85 -6.70
N SER A 18 -10.32 1.69 -5.73
CA SER A 18 -11.72 1.33 -5.98
C SER A 18 -12.43 2.36 -6.88
N VAL A 19 -12.34 3.65 -6.56
CA VAL A 19 -12.95 4.72 -7.38
C VAL A 19 -12.37 4.75 -8.78
N THR A 20 -11.06 4.55 -8.93
CA THR A 20 -10.40 4.51 -10.24
C THR A 20 -10.88 3.32 -11.07
N SER A 21 -10.98 2.13 -10.46
CA SER A 21 -11.53 0.95 -11.13
C SER A 21 -13.01 1.13 -11.51
N MET A 22 -13.82 1.76 -10.66
CA MET A 22 -15.21 2.11 -10.99
C MET A 22 -15.27 3.08 -12.16
N THR A 23 -14.41 4.10 -12.16
CA THR A 23 -14.32 5.10 -13.24
C THR A 23 -13.94 4.44 -14.57
N PHE A 24 -13.04 3.45 -14.55
CA PHE A 24 -12.74 2.65 -15.74
C PHE A 24 -13.99 1.98 -16.32
N PHE A 25 -14.84 1.36 -15.50
CA PHE A 25 -16.07 0.72 -15.99
C PHE A 25 -17.09 1.74 -16.51
N LEU A 26 -17.24 2.88 -15.84
CA LEU A 26 -18.10 3.96 -16.32
C LEU A 26 -17.64 4.49 -17.69
N ALA A 27 -16.33 4.65 -17.87
CA ALA A 27 -15.75 5.01 -19.16
C ALA A 27 -15.98 3.90 -20.21
N LEU A 28 -15.83 2.63 -19.83
CA LEU A 28 -16.02 1.49 -20.72
C LEU A 28 -17.47 1.36 -21.22
N ILE A 29 -18.47 1.67 -20.39
CA ILE A 29 -19.88 1.70 -20.83
C ILE A 29 -20.08 2.67 -22.00
N SER A 30 -19.41 3.82 -21.93
CA SER A 30 -19.51 4.90 -22.93
C SER A 30 -18.55 4.71 -24.11
N ALA A 31 -17.66 3.72 -24.07
CA ALA A 31 -16.72 3.44 -25.14
C ALA A 31 -17.42 2.86 -26.38
N ASN A 32 -16.78 3.01 -27.54
CA ASN A 32 -17.25 2.38 -28.78
C ASN A 32 -17.09 0.84 -28.71
N ASP A 33 -17.76 0.13 -29.61
CA ASP A 33 -17.79 -1.34 -29.59
C ASP A 33 -16.43 -1.97 -29.94
N LEU A 34 -15.61 -1.28 -30.74
CA LEU A 34 -14.26 -1.73 -31.08
C LEU A 34 -13.34 -1.74 -29.84
N THR A 35 -13.40 -0.69 -29.01
CA THR A 35 -12.65 -0.61 -27.76
C THR A 35 -13.16 -1.63 -26.74
N LYS A 36 -14.47 -1.81 -26.62
CA LYS A 36 -15.06 -2.86 -25.75
C LYS A 36 -14.64 -4.27 -26.18
N GLY A 37 -14.52 -4.50 -27.48
CA GLY A 37 -14.12 -5.77 -28.07
C GLY A 37 -12.63 -6.08 -28.00
N ALA A 38 -11.78 -5.09 -27.68
CA ALA A 38 -10.34 -5.29 -27.63
C ALA A 38 -9.93 -6.22 -26.48
N THR A 39 -9.09 -7.22 -26.80
CA THR A 39 -8.63 -8.25 -25.85
C THR A 39 -7.97 -7.65 -24.62
N GLU A 40 -7.10 -6.64 -24.79
CA GLU A 40 -6.43 -5.96 -23.70
C GLU A 40 -7.44 -5.27 -22.77
N ILE A 41 -8.47 -4.64 -23.33
CA ILE A 41 -9.52 -3.98 -22.54
C ILE A 41 -10.33 -5.00 -21.75
N GLN A 42 -10.63 -6.16 -22.31
CA GLN A 42 -11.33 -7.24 -21.60
C GLN A 42 -10.50 -7.80 -20.44
N PHE A 43 -9.21 -8.05 -20.66
CA PHE A 43 -8.31 -8.47 -19.58
C PHE A 43 -8.14 -7.39 -18.52
N ALA A 44 -7.94 -6.14 -18.92
CA ALA A 44 -7.89 -5.00 -18.00
C ALA A 44 -9.18 -4.91 -17.18
N ALA A 45 -10.34 -5.12 -17.79
CA ALA A 45 -11.63 -5.14 -17.11
C ALA A 45 -11.71 -6.25 -16.05
N MET A 46 -11.25 -7.47 -16.33
CA MET A 46 -11.21 -8.54 -15.33
C MET A 46 -10.40 -8.13 -14.09
N PHE A 47 -9.19 -7.60 -14.29
CA PHE A 47 -8.32 -7.16 -13.20
C PHE A 47 -8.88 -5.95 -12.45
N MET A 48 -9.47 -4.98 -13.17
CA MET A 48 -10.14 -3.82 -12.58
C MET A 48 -11.37 -4.23 -11.77
N MET A 49 -12.11 -5.26 -12.18
CA MET A 49 -13.24 -5.80 -11.40
C MET A 49 -12.77 -6.40 -10.08
N LEU A 50 -11.75 -7.26 -10.14
CA LEU A 50 -11.16 -7.85 -8.93
C LEU A 50 -10.63 -6.75 -8.01
N SER A 51 -9.90 -5.79 -8.59
CA SER A 51 -9.41 -4.62 -7.87
C SER A 51 -10.56 -3.87 -7.18
N LEU A 52 -11.64 -3.54 -7.89
CA LEU A 52 -12.79 -2.84 -7.33
C LEU A 52 -13.38 -3.59 -6.12
N VAL A 53 -13.62 -4.89 -6.25
CA VAL A 53 -14.21 -5.71 -5.19
C VAL A 53 -13.29 -5.76 -3.96
N PHE A 54 -12.03 -6.15 -4.14
CA PHE A 54 -11.11 -6.31 -3.01
C PHE A 54 -10.79 -4.98 -2.33
N ASN A 55 -10.50 -3.92 -3.10
CA ASN A 55 -10.19 -2.62 -2.53
C ASN A 55 -11.40 -1.99 -1.81
N SER A 56 -12.61 -2.17 -2.33
CA SER A 56 -13.83 -1.70 -1.65
C SER A 56 -14.07 -2.46 -0.34
N PHE A 57 -13.89 -3.79 -0.34
CA PHE A 57 -14.04 -4.60 0.85
C PHE A 57 -13.04 -4.20 1.94
N ILE A 58 -11.76 -4.01 1.58
CA ILE A 58 -10.72 -3.58 2.51
C ILE A 58 -11.02 -2.17 3.04
N ALA A 59 -11.37 -1.21 2.18
CA ALA A 59 -11.70 0.15 2.61
C ALA A 59 -12.90 0.16 3.57
N PHE A 60 -13.94 -0.63 3.28
CA PHE A 60 -15.09 -0.80 4.16
C PHE A 60 -14.71 -1.43 5.51
N PHE A 61 -13.85 -2.47 5.47
CA PHE A 61 -13.36 -3.13 6.68
C PHE A 61 -12.55 -2.18 7.58
N ILE A 62 -11.62 -1.41 6.99
CA ILE A 62 -10.83 -0.39 7.72
C ILE A 62 -11.75 0.67 8.32
N MET A 63 -12.72 1.18 7.54
CA MET A 63 -13.68 2.17 8.01
C MET A 63 -14.52 1.64 9.19
N SER A 64 -14.98 0.39 9.11
CA SER A 64 -15.79 -0.26 10.14
C SER A 64 -15.02 -0.49 11.44
N LEU A 65 -13.71 -0.71 11.35
CA LEU A 65 -12.85 -0.92 12.52
C LEU A 65 -12.23 0.37 13.06
N LYS A 66 -12.41 1.51 12.37
CA LYS A 66 -11.83 2.82 12.73
C LYS A 66 -12.10 3.26 14.18
N PRO A 67 -13.26 2.99 14.80
CA PRO A 67 -13.50 3.34 16.19
C PRO A 67 -12.65 2.52 17.18
N ARG A 68 -12.10 1.38 16.77
CA ARG A 68 -11.36 0.43 17.61
C ARG A 68 -9.86 0.48 17.28
N ASN A 69 -9.23 1.63 17.52
CA ASN A 69 -7.82 1.93 17.18
C ASN A 69 -6.82 0.78 17.46
N ASN A 70 -6.97 0.01 18.54
CA ASN A 70 -6.09 -1.12 18.86
C ASN A 70 -6.29 -2.35 17.94
N PHE A 71 -7.50 -2.57 17.44
CA PHE A 71 -7.83 -3.74 16.59
C PHE A 71 -7.37 -3.55 15.15
N ILE A 72 -7.40 -2.31 14.64
CA ILE A 72 -6.84 -1.95 13.34
C ILE A 72 -5.34 -2.25 13.32
N THR A 73 -4.58 -1.80 14.31
CA THR A 73 -3.13 -2.05 14.33
C THR A 73 -2.81 -3.56 14.36
N ILE A 74 -3.59 -4.36 15.09
CA ILE A 74 -3.38 -5.82 15.17
C ILE A 74 -3.79 -6.53 13.86
N CYS A 75 -4.93 -6.17 13.28
CA CYS A 75 -5.40 -6.77 12.03
C CYS A 75 -4.55 -6.36 10.82
N LEU A 76 -4.13 -5.09 10.74
CA LEU A 76 -3.29 -4.58 9.66
C LEU A 76 -1.87 -5.15 9.68
N ILE A 77 -1.34 -5.50 10.86
CA ILE A 77 -0.01 -6.11 10.99
C ILE A 77 -0.06 -7.63 10.78
N SER A 78 -1.27 -8.23 10.75
CA SER A 78 -1.38 -9.67 10.49
C SER A 78 -0.83 -10.01 9.10
N PRO A 79 0.11 -10.95 8.99
CA PRO A 79 0.74 -11.29 7.70
C PRO A 79 -0.28 -11.81 6.67
N LYS A 80 -1.44 -12.32 7.11
CA LYS A 80 -2.53 -12.72 6.21
C LYS A 80 -3.25 -11.51 5.62
N PHE A 81 -3.50 -10.46 6.41
CA PHE A 81 -4.18 -9.26 5.94
C PHE A 81 -3.31 -8.45 4.99
N VAL A 82 -2.02 -8.29 5.32
CA VAL A 82 -1.03 -7.64 4.44
C VAL A 82 -0.99 -8.30 3.06
N LYS A 83 -1.04 -9.63 2.98
CA LYS A 83 -1.10 -10.34 1.69
C LYS A 83 -2.34 -9.97 0.90
N ILE A 84 -3.50 -9.88 1.55
CA ILE A 84 -4.76 -9.51 0.89
C ILE A 84 -4.68 -8.06 0.37
N GLU A 85 -4.15 -7.13 1.16
CA GLU A 85 -3.94 -5.74 0.72
C GLU A 85 -3.00 -5.65 -0.49
N VAL A 86 -1.86 -6.34 -0.43
CA VAL A 86 -0.90 -6.38 -1.53
C VAL A 86 -1.53 -7.00 -2.78
N THR A 87 -2.29 -8.09 -2.65
CA THR A 87 -3.00 -8.72 -3.77
C THR A 87 -4.03 -7.77 -4.39
N ALA A 88 -4.79 -7.03 -3.57
CA ALA A 88 -5.78 -6.06 -4.06
C ALA A 88 -5.13 -4.93 -4.88
N ILE A 89 -3.99 -4.43 -4.41
CA ILE A 89 -3.20 -3.41 -5.12
C ILE A 89 -2.53 -4.01 -6.37
N ALA A 90 -2.08 -5.26 -6.31
CA ALA A 90 -1.49 -5.93 -7.47
C ALA A 90 -2.51 -6.09 -8.60
N PHE A 91 -3.76 -6.49 -8.30
CA PHE A 91 -4.82 -6.53 -9.32
C PHE A 91 -5.07 -5.16 -9.96
N PHE A 92 -5.06 -4.08 -9.16
CA PHE A 92 -5.13 -2.72 -9.70
C PHE A 92 -3.97 -2.43 -10.66
N GLY A 93 -2.73 -2.69 -10.22
CA GLY A 93 -1.52 -2.46 -11.01
C GLY A 93 -1.52 -3.24 -12.32
N PHE A 94 -1.88 -4.52 -12.29
CA PHE A 94 -2.01 -5.33 -13.51
C PHE A 94 -3.09 -4.80 -14.45
N GLY A 95 -4.26 -4.40 -13.92
CA GLY A 95 -5.31 -3.77 -14.71
C GLY A 95 -4.83 -2.50 -15.43
N ILE A 96 -4.09 -1.64 -14.72
CA ILE A 96 -3.51 -0.42 -15.31
C ILE A 96 -2.45 -0.74 -16.35
N VAL A 97 -1.55 -1.68 -16.10
CA VAL A 97 -0.51 -2.07 -17.07
C VAL A 97 -1.14 -2.58 -18.37
N ILE A 98 -2.13 -3.48 -18.28
CA ILE A 98 -2.81 -4.01 -19.45
C ILE A 98 -3.59 -2.90 -20.16
N LEU A 99 -4.30 -2.04 -19.42
CA LEU A 99 -4.99 -0.88 -19.99
C LEU A 99 -4.03 0.04 -20.75
N LEU A 100 -2.86 0.36 -20.18
CA LEU A 100 -1.86 1.19 -20.84
C LEU A 100 -1.29 0.50 -22.09
N SER A 101 -1.14 -0.83 -22.07
CA SER A 101 -0.62 -1.57 -23.23
C SER A 101 -1.55 -1.50 -24.44
N HIS A 102 -2.86 -1.36 -24.23
CA HIS A 102 -3.82 -1.11 -25.30
C HIS A 102 -3.50 0.18 -26.08
N PHE A 103 -3.07 1.22 -25.37
CA PHE A 103 -2.72 2.50 -25.99
C PHE A 103 -1.27 2.54 -26.46
N SER A 104 -0.34 2.05 -25.63
CA SER A 104 1.09 2.01 -25.91
C SER A 104 1.86 1.13 -24.92
N TYR A 105 2.61 0.17 -25.44
CA TYR A 105 3.55 -0.61 -24.64
C TYR A 105 4.59 0.25 -23.93
N PHE A 106 5.01 1.38 -24.52
CA PHE A 106 5.94 2.31 -23.89
C PHE A 106 5.38 2.90 -22.59
N LEU A 107 4.08 3.25 -22.57
CA LEU A 107 3.42 3.74 -21.36
C LEU A 107 3.39 2.67 -20.26
N SER A 108 3.20 1.40 -20.65
CA SER A 108 3.22 0.27 -19.71
C SER A 108 4.60 0.09 -19.09
N PHE A 109 5.67 0.14 -19.89
CA PHE A 109 7.04 0.08 -19.38
C PHE A 109 7.38 1.27 -18.49
N ALA A 110 6.99 2.49 -18.89
CA ALA A 110 7.19 3.68 -18.08
C ALA A 110 6.49 3.57 -16.72
N PHE A 111 5.26 3.05 -16.69
CA PHE A 111 4.52 2.82 -15.46
C PHE A 111 5.19 1.78 -14.55
N ILE A 112 5.64 0.65 -15.10
CA ILE A 112 6.37 -0.37 -14.35
C ILE A 112 7.69 0.21 -13.79
N ALA A 113 8.43 0.96 -14.60
CA ALA A 113 9.66 1.62 -14.17
C ALA A 113 9.40 2.62 -13.04
N ALA A 114 8.31 3.38 -13.10
CA ALA A 114 7.89 4.29 -12.04
C ALA A 114 7.59 3.54 -10.73
N ILE A 115 6.88 2.40 -10.79
CA ILE A 115 6.63 1.56 -9.61
C ILE A 115 7.95 1.08 -9.00
N ILE A 116 8.85 0.53 -9.81
CA ILE A 116 10.16 0.04 -9.33
C ILE A 116 10.94 1.19 -8.67
N PHE A 117 10.98 2.35 -9.32
CA PHE A 117 11.66 3.53 -8.79
C PHE A 117 11.09 3.95 -7.44
N ILE A 118 9.76 4.05 -7.30
CA ILE A 118 9.10 4.41 -6.04
C ILE A 118 9.42 3.38 -4.95
N CYS A 119 9.34 2.07 -5.26
CA CYS A 119 9.67 1.01 -4.31
C CYS A 119 11.13 1.09 -3.84
N CYS A 120 12.08 1.30 -4.76
CA CYS A 120 13.49 1.47 -4.45
C CYS A 120 13.74 2.72 -3.59
N TYR A 121 13.09 3.83 -3.93
CA TYR A 121 13.18 5.08 -3.17
C TYR A 121 12.66 4.88 -1.74
N CYS A 122 11.44 4.35 -1.58
CA CYS A 122 10.85 4.07 -0.28
C CYS A 122 11.72 3.13 0.57
N TYR A 123 12.25 2.06 -0.03
CA TYR A 123 13.15 1.14 0.66
C TYR A 123 14.43 1.84 1.14
N SER A 124 15.06 2.64 0.27
CA SER A 124 16.26 3.41 0.61
C SER A 124 15.99 4.39 1.76
N THR A 125 14.90 5.15 1.69
CA THR A 125 14.50 6.09 2.73
C THR A 125 14.23 5.38 4.06
N LEU A 126 13.49 4.26 4.05
CA LEU A 126 13.22 3.47 5.26
C LEU A 126 14.51 2.96 5.88
N LYS A 127 15.42 2.39 5.07
CA LYS A 127 16.71 1.90 5.54
C LYS A 127 17.54 3.01 6.17
N GLN A 128 17.56 4.19 5.56
CA GLN A 128 18.27 5.36 6.11
C GLN A 128 17.68 5.82 7.44
N GLN A 129 16.35 5.93 7.55
CA GLN A 129 15.68 6.34 8.79
C GLN A 129 15.90 5.36 9.93
N ILE A 130 15.86 4.05 9.64
CA ILE A 130 16.18 3.00 10.62
C ILE A 130 17.64 3.15 11.09
N SER A 131 18.58 3.32 10.17
CA SER A 131 19.99 3.51 10.52
C SER A 131 20.23 4.76 11.38
N LEU A 132 19.59 5.88 11.06
CA LEU A 132 19.66 7.11 11.87
C LEU A 132 19.06 6.91 13.27
N GLY A 133 17.93 6.19 13.38
CA GLY A 133 17.31 5.84 14.65
C GLY A 133 18.25 5.01 15.54
N PHE A 134 18.90 3.99 14.98
CA PHE A 134 19.89 3.19 15.70
C PHE A 134 21.11 4.01 16.15
N LYS A 135 21.65 4.88 15.28
CA LYS A 135 22.77 5.76 15.65
C LYS A 135 22.40 6.70 16.80
N LYS A 136 21.19 7.26 16.77
CA LYS A 136 20.71 8.16 17.83
C LYS A 136 20.57 7.41 19.16
N LEU A 137 19.93 6.23 19.15
CA LEU A 137 19.83 5.36 20.33
C LEU A 137 21.20 5.01 20.89
N GLN A 138 22.16 4.65 20.02
CA GLN A 138 23.51 4.32 20.45
C GLN A 138 24.20 5.53 21.12
N SER A 139 24.07 6.74 20.54
CA SER A 139 24.67 7.95 21.13
C SER A 139 24.04 8.32 22.48
N GLU A 140 22.73 8.13 22.64
CA GLU A 140 22.04 8.34 23.92
C GLU A 140 22.50 7.32 24.96
N VAL A 141 22.69 6.06 24.56
CA VAL A 141 23.22 5.01 25.45
C VAL A 141 24.66 5.28 25.86
N GLU A 142 25.52 5.71 24.95
CA GLU A 142 26.91 6.03 25.26
C GLU A 142 27.03 7.19 26.25
N GLY A 143 26.17 8.21 26.11
CA GLY A 143 26.11 9.39 26.99
C GLY A 143 25.54 9.16 28.40
N MET A 144 24.91 8.00 28.67
CA MET A 144 24.38 7.69 30.00
C MET A 144 25.48 7.33 31.02
N SER A 145 25.26 7.72 32.27
CA SER A 145 26.10 7.32 33.41
C SER A 145 25.98 5.82 33.71
N ALA A 146 26.95 5.25 34.42
CA ALA A 146 26.97 3.83 34.75
C ALA A 146 25.72 3.37 35.53
N LYS A 147 25.24 4.20 36.47
CA LYS A 147 24.01 3.94 37.25
C LYS A 147 22.75 3.93 36.38
N GLU A 148 22.68 4.81 35.39
CA GLU A 148 21.54 4.88 34.46
C GLU A 148 21.52 3.66 33.53
N LYS A 149 22.69 3.25 33.03
CA LYS A 149 22.84 2.01 32.25
C LYS A 149 22.39 0.80 33.07
N GLU A 150 22.89 0.66 34.29
CA GLU A 150 22.57 -0.47 35.19
C GLU A 150 21.06 -0.57 35.49
N LYS A 151 20.40 0.57 35.73
CA LYS A 151 18.94 0.64 35.91
C LYS A 151 18.14 0.31 34.64
N LEU A 152 18.68 0.66 33.47
CA LEU A 152 18.03 0.36 32.19
C LEU A 152 18.13 -1.14 31.86
N TRP A 153 19.26 -1.76 32.19
CA TRP A 153 19.46 -3.21 32.07
C TRP A 153 18.60 -3.99 33.05
N SER A 154 18.45 -3.57 34.32
CA SER A 154 17.61 -4.27 35.30
C SER A 154 16.13 -4.29 34.88
N ASN A 155 15.63 -3.19 34.32
CA ASN A 155 14.24 -3.07 33.87
C ASN A 155 13.93 -3.83 32.57
N MET A 156 14.95 -4.32 31.85
CA MET A 156 14.76 -5.08 30.60
C MET A 156 14.43 -6.56 30.84
N TRP A 157 14.68 -7.06 32.05
CA TRP A 157 14.53 -8.47 32.41
C TRP A 157 13.36 -8.75 33.38
N GLU A 158 12.62 -7.71 33.77
CA GLU A 158 11.32 -7.80 34.46
C GLU A 158 10.16 -7.77 33.46
#